data_AF-A0A2N7FB74-F1
#
_entry.id   AF-A0A2N7FB74-F1
#
_cell.length_a   1.000
_cell.length_b   1.000
_cell.length_c   1.000
_cell.angle_alpha   90.00
_cell.angle_beta   90.00
_cell.angle_gamma   90.00
#
_symmetry.space_group_name_H-M   'P 1'
#
loop_
_entity.id
_entity.type
_entity.pdbx_description
1 polymer ?
#
loop_
_entity_poly.entity_id
_entity_poly.type
_entity_poly.pdbx_seq_one_letter_code
_entity_poly.pdbx_strand_id
1 'polypeptide(L)'
;MNYFLFLKSKLGDFNATRHMEKEGVVPVFDFISGEKTPLKIEAKQNKFIENIKKHHKKEFLFYIDHYDMEADVRYSGNVHPYSNYHSLLSSGYNLGLVTGLDRDMDYQNEVITYLKSYNNTPVAIRLGFEDIVAPRLILPNIKSLYIELVEYTSKIDLIIDCRIFDGNIDKYFQKINRFVEEFDKLKIDCLIVVTGSSIPEKINDVVRTGQQVYISRDERELWEQVKTIKTDYSSLVYGDYGVVSPDFEELDTNGPIPIVPKITYTFLDTYYLTRGYKTNTHKDGHGQYKTLAQAVVKLRNYRTSSGFGEEYIETIADKSNEKKGNPTTWITATMVQHIDYVKTIL
;
A
#
# COMPACT_ATOMS: atom_id res chain seq x y z
N MET A 1 -6.77 -9.06 14.77
CA MET A 1 -6.32 -7.66 14.60
C MET A 1 -6.31 -7.37 13.10
N ASN A 2 -6.73 -6.19 12.66
CA ASN A 2 -6.67 -5.83 11.24
C ASN A 2 -5.27 -5.30 10.92
N TYR A 3 -4.69 -5.70 9.80
CA TYR A 3 -3.45 -5.19 9.22
C TYR A 3 -3.81 -4.42 7.95
N PHE A 4 -3.39 -3.15 7.85
CA PHE A 4 -3.66 -2.32 6.68
C PHE A 4 -2.52 -2.40 5.68
N LEU A 5 -2.78 -2.99 4.53
CA LEU A 5 -1.79 -3.18 3.47
C LEU A 5 -2.01 -2.13 2.39
N PHE A 6 -1.07 -1.20 2.24
CA PHE A 6 -1.10 -0.18 1.21
C PHE A 6 -0.51 -0.73 -0.09
N LEU A 7 -1.33 -0.73 -1.13
CA LEU A 7 -1.03 -1.30 -2.43
C LEU A 7 -1.11 -0.22 -3.50
N LYS A 8 -0.20 -0.27 -4.47
CA LYS A 8 -0.39 0.52 -5.69
C LYS A 8 -1.38 -0.19 -6.62
N SER A 9 -2.08 0.54 -7.48
CA SER A 9 -3.03 -0.03 -8.45
C SER A 9 -2.39 -0.80 -9.61
N LYS A 10 -1.30 -1.52 -9.34
CA LYS A 10 -0.55 -2.34 -10.30
C LYS A 10 -1.04 -3.76 -10.33
N LEU A 11 -0.80 -4.41 -11.47
CA LEU A 11 -1.21 -5.80 -11.66
C LEU A 11 -0.54 -6.77 -10.66
N GLY A 12 0.72 -6.55 -10.27
CA GLY A 12 1.41 -7.41 -9.30
C GLY A 12 0.80 -7.34 -7.90
N ASP A 13 0.61 -6.12 -7.40
CA ASP A 13 -0.03 -5.84 -6.11
C ASP A 13 -1.48 -6.34 -6.09
N PHE A 14 -2.20 -6.07 -7.18
CA PHE A 14 -3.56 -6.55 -7.36
C PHE A 14 -3.64 -8.08 -7.42
N ASN A 15 -2.69 -8.76 -8.05
CA ASN A 15 -2.65 -10.21 -8.05
C ASN A 15 -2.39 -10.76 -6.64
N ALA A 16 -1.63 -10.05 -5.80
CA ALA A 16 -1.32 -10.52 -4.45
C ALA A 16 -2.59 -10.70 -3.61
N THR A 17 -3.58 -9.81 -3.77
CA THR A 17 -4.86 -9.88 -3.05
C THR A 17 -5.71 -11.10 -3.43
N ARG A 18 -5.41 -11.76 -4.56
CA ARG A 18 -6.05 -13.02 -4.98
C ARG A 18 -5.54 -14.20 -4.17
N HIS A 19 -4.27 -14.16 -3.81
CA HIS A 19 -3.54 -15.27 -3.22
C HIS A 19 -3.41 -15.15 -1.70
N MET A 20 -3.51 -13.94 -1.15
CA MET A 20 -3.49 -13.73 0.30
C MET A 20 -4.80 -14.20 0.97
N GLU A 21 -4.70 -14.68 2.20
CA GLU A 21 -5.84 -14.76 3.09
C GLU A 21 -6.37 -13.37 3.41
N LYS A 22 -7.64 -13.13 3.08
CA LYS A 22 -8.29 -11.82 3.24
C LYS A 22 -8.67 -11.49 4.67
N GLU A 23 -8.86 -12.50 5.53
CA GLU A 23 -9.24 -12.28 6.91
C GLU A 23 -8.09 -11.63 7.69
N GLY A 24 -8.39 -10.52 8.38
CA GLY A 24 -7.43 -9.73 9.12
C GLY A 24 -6.56 -8.80 8.27
N VAL A 25 -6.75 -8.72 6.95
CA VAL A 25 -6.02 -7.79 6.06
C VAL A 25 -6.99 -6.84 5.38
N VAL A 26 -6.74 -5.54 5.50
CA VAL A 26 -7.53 -4.47 4.87
C VAL A 26 -6.66 -3.79 3.80
N PRO A 27 -6.90 -4.06 2.50
CA PRO A 27 -6.16 -3.39 1.44
C PRO A 27 -6.54 -1.91 1.34
N VAL A 28 -5.54 -1.05 1.19
CA VAL A 28 -5.72 0.36 0.80
C VAL A 28 -5.06 0.54 -0.55
N PHE A 29 -5.86 0.75 -1.60
CA PHE A 29 -5.33 0.92 -2.96
C PHE A 29 -5.08 2.40 -3.26
N ASP A 30 -3.81 2.77 -3.38
CA ASP A 30 -3.38 4.02 -3.99
C ASP A 30 -3.51 3.87 -5.52
N PHE A 31 -4.52 4.53 -6.10
CA PHE A 31 -4.68 4.58 -7.54
C PHE A 31 -3.61 5.47 -8.16
N ILE A 32 -2.73 4.86 -8.95
CA ILE A 32 -1.70 5.56 -9.73
C ILE A 32 -2.03 5.44 -11.22
N SER A 33 -2.10 6.58 -11.91
CA SER A 33 -2.36 6.57 -13.35
C SER A 33 -1.06 6.45 -14.16
N GLY A 34 -0.04 7.26 -13.84
CA GLY A 34 1.15 7.44 -14.71
C GLY A 34 0.82 7.96 -16.12
N GLU A 35 -0.46 8.11 -16.45
CA GLU A 35 -0.97 8.50 -17.76
C GLU A 35 -1.28 9.99 -17.75
N LYS A 36 -0.99 10.69 -18.85
CA LYS A 36 -1.08 12.15 -18.91
C LYS A 36 -2.36 12.67 -19.57
N THR A 37 -3.15 11.81 -20.20
CA THR A 37 -4.36 12.24 -20.92
C THR A 37 -5.62 11.76 -20.22
N PRO A 38 -6.68 12.59 -20.12
CA PRO A 38 -7.93 12.23 -19.45
C PRO A 38 -8.48 10.86 -19.87
N LEU A 39 -8.53 10.59 -21.19
CA LEU A 39 -9.03 9.33 -21.74
C LEU A 39 -8.22 8.10 -21.29
N LYS A 40 -6.90 8.22 -21.18
CA LYS A 40 -6.05 7.11 -20.75
C LYS A 40 -6.13 6.88 -19.24
N ILE A 41 -6.21 7.95 -18.45
CA ILE A 41 -6.43 7.89 -17.01
C ILE A 41 -7.74 7.17 -16.72
N GLU A 42 -8.82 7.58 -17.39
CA GLU A 42 -10.15 6.96 -17.28
C GLU A 42 -10.13 5.48 -17.68
N ALA A 43 -9.53 5.15 -18.83
CA ALA A 43 -9.39 3.76 -19.27
C ALA A 43 -8.60 2.90 -18.25
N LYS A 44 -7.56 3.45 -17.63
CA LYS A 44 -6.78 2.76 -16.61
C LYS A 44 -7.58 2.57 -15.31
N GLN A 45 -8.33 3.57 -14.88
CA GLN A 45 -9.20 3.45 -13.72
C GLN A 45 -10.32 2.43 -13.96
N ASN A 46 -10.93 2.42 -15.14
CA ASN A 46 -11.92 1.41 -15.54
C ASN A 46 -11.32 0.00 -15.44
N LYS A 47 -10.10 -0.20 -15.94
CA LYS A 47 -9.39 -1.48 -15.81
C LYS A 47 -9.10 -1.85 -14.35
N PHE A 48 -8.76 -0.87 -13.51
CA PHE A 48 -8.59 -1.08 -12.07
C PHE A 48 -9.89 -1.53 -11.40
N ILE A 49 -11.02 -0.87 -11.70
CA ILE A 49 -12.35 -1.25 -11.21
C ILE A 49 -12.74 -2.66 -11.67
N GLU A 50 -12.53 -3.00 -12.94
CA GLU A 50 -12.82 -4.35 -13.45
C GLU A 50 -11.94 -5.42 -12.81
N ASN A 51 -10.69 -5.10 -12.51
CA ASN A 51 -9.83 -5.99 -11.74
C ASN A 51 -10.41 -6.23 -10.34
N ILE A 52 -10.79 -5.17 -9.61
CA ILE A 52 -11.45 -5.27 -8.29
C ILE A 52 -12.65 -6.21 -8.39
N LYS A 53 -13.54 -5.98 -9.36
CA LYS A 53 -14.76 -6.78 -9.55
C LYS A 53 -14.49 -8.27 -9.79
N LYS A 54 -13.38 -8.57 -10.46
CA LYS A 54 -13.03 -9.94 -10.86
C LYS A 54 -12.39 -10.75 -9.72
N HIS A 55 -11.83 -10.09 -8.71
CA HIS A 55 -10.85 -10.73 -7.82
C HIS A 55 -10.97 -10.37 -6.34
N HIS A 56 -11.52 -9.21 -6.01
CA HIS A 56 -11.86 -8.87 -4.65
C HIS A 56 -13.27 -9.37 -4.33
N LYS A 57 -13.48 -9.90 -3.13
CA LYS A 57 -14.81 -10.36 -2.73
C LYS A 57 -15.53 -9.22 -2.01
N LYS A 58 -16.83 -9.06 -2.28
CA LYS A 58 -17.62 -7.89 -1.91
C LYS A 58 -17.67 -7.62 -0.41
N GLU A 59 -17.65 -8.67 0.41
CA GLU A 59 -17.80 -8.62 1.85
C GLU A 59 -16.57 -8.05 2.58
N PHE A 60 -15.37 -8.17 1.99
CA PHE A 60 -14.14 -7.71 2.63
C PHE A 60 -13.91 -6.23 2.39
N LEU A 61 -13.71 -5.49 3.48
CA LEU A 61 -13.37 -4.08 3.45
C LEU A 61 -12.07 -3.85 2.67
N PHE A 62 -12.07 -2.83 1.83
CA PHE A 62 -10.88 -2.26 1.21
C PHE A 62 -11.11 -0.78 0.99
N TYR A 63 -10.02 0.00 0.95
CA TYR A 63 -10.07 1.44 0.69
C TYR A 63 -9.50 1.77 -0.68
N ILE A 64 -9.97 2.87 -1.27
CA ILE A 64 -9.34 3.46 -2.47
C ILE A 64 -8.97 4.92 -2.18
N ASP A 65 -7.73 5.27 -2.48
CA ASP A 65 -7.19 6.62 -2.35
C ASP A 65 -6.60 7.10 -3.68
N HIS A 66 -6.67 8.40 -3.92
CA HIS A 66 -6.05 9.10 -5.05
C HIS A 66 -4.86 9.96 -4.59
N TYR A 67 -4.26 9.64 -3.43
CA TYR A 67 -3.14 10.38 -2.83
C TYR A 67 -1.99 10.69 -3.81
N ASP A 68 -1.59 9.74 -4.66
CA ASP A 68 -0.50 9.93 -5.63
C ASP A 68 -1.01 10.42 -7.01
N MET A 69 -2.20 10.98 -7.07
CA MET A 69 -2.74 11.63 -8.27
C MET A 69 -2.65 13.14 -8.10
N GLU A 70 -2.15 13.83 -9.13
CA GLU A 70 -2.12 15.30 -9.15
C GLU A 70 -3.53 15.86 -8.95
N ALA A 71 -3.66 16.89 -8.10
CA ALA A 71 -4.95 17.43 -7.68
C ALA A 71 -5.76 18.02 -8.84
N ASP A 72 -5.12 18.47 -9.92
CA ASP A 72 -5.76 19.06 -11.09
C ASP A 72 -6.23 18.02 -12.13
N VAL A 73 -6.01 16.72 -11.90
CA VAL A 73 -6.43 15.68 -12.84
C VAL A 73 -7.96 15.67 -12.96
N ARG A 74 -8.46 15.75 -14.19
CA ARG A 74 -9.88 15.67 -14.53
C ARG A 74 -10.12 14.79 -15.75
N TYR A 75 -11.28 14.17 -15.79
CA TYR A 75 -11.82 13.53 -16.99
C TYR A 75 -12.38 14.55 -17.98
N SER A 76 -12.77 14.04 -19.15
CA SER A 76 -13.49 14.82 -20.14
C SER A 76 -14.74 15.44 -19.50
N GLY A 77 -14.97 16.74 -19.73
CA GLY A 77 -16.07 17.47 -19.10
C GLY A 77 -15.78 17.99 -17.68
N ASN A 78 -14.50 18.04 -17.27
CA ASN A 78 -14.05 18.58 -15.98
C ASN A 78 -14.57 17.79 -14.76
N VAL A 79 -14.69 16.47 -14.91
CA VAL A 79 -15.18 15.57 -13.86
C VAL A 79 -14.00 15.04 -13.04
N HIS A 80 -14.10 15.04 -11.72
CA HIS A 80 -13.06 14.48 -10.86
C HIS A 80 -13.02 12.94 -10.94
N PRO A 81 -11.84 12.29 -11.08
CA PRO A 81 -11.74 10.84 -11.26
C PRO A 81 -12.38 10.00 -10.15
N TYR A 82 -12.49 10.54 -8.94
CA TYR A 82 -13.12 9.86 -7.80
C TYR A 82 -14.60 9.51 -8.06
N SER A 83 -15.28 10.21 -8.97
CA SER A 83 -16.68 9.99 -9.39
C SER A 83 -16.98 8.62 -10.05
N ASN A 84 -15.95 7.83 -10.37
CA ASN A 84 -16.10 6.60 -11.14
C ASN A 84 -16.23 5.30 -10.31
N TYR A 85 -16.31 5.39 -8.98
CA TYR A 85 -16.45 4.24 -8.09
C TYR A 85 -17.90 3.84 -7.78
N HIS A 86 -18.88 4.57 -8.33
CA HIS A 86 -20.32 4.27 -8.21
C HIS A 86 -20.64 2.79 -8.49
N SER A 87 -20.04 2.21 -9.53
CA SER A 87 -20.32 0.82 -9.91
C SER A 87 -19.88 -0.22 -8.88
N LEU A 88 -18.88 0.08 -8.04
CA LEU A 88 -18.47 -0.79 -6.93
C LEU A 88 -19.47 -0.69 -5.79
N LEU A 89 -19.83 0.52 -5.37
CA LEU A 89 -20.76 0.76 -4.26
C LEU A 89 -22.17 0.24 -4.59
N SER A 90 -22.70 0.53 -5.79
CA SER A 90 -24.02 0.02 -6.22
C SER A 90 -24.05 -1.50 -6.37
N SER A 91 -22.90 -2.13 -6.62
CA SER A 91 -22.77 -3.59 -6.66
C SER A 91 -22.63 -4.22 -5.28
N GLY A 92 -22.65 -3.44 -4.19
CA GLY A 92 -22.56 -3.91 -2.81
C GLY A 92 -21.15 -4.28 -2.34
N TYR A 93 -20.11 -3.73 -2.96
CA TYR A 93 -18.75 -3.86 -2.43
C TYR A 93 -18.60 -3.06 -1.14
N ASN A 94 -17.93 -3.63 -0.13
CA ASN A 94 -17.50 -2.96 1.08
C ASN A 94 -16.29 -2.05 0.79
N LEU A 95 -16.53 -1.02 -0.01
CA LEU A 95 -15.55 -0.03 -0.40
C LEU A 95 -15.55 1.11 0.63
N GLY A 96 -14.38 1.37 1.22
CA GLY A 96 -14.08 2.59 1.94
C GLY A 96 -13.45 3.65 1.04
N LEU A 97 -13.78 4.91 1.29
CA LEU A 97 -13.22 6.06 0.57
C LEU A 97 -12.13 6.71 1.43
N VAL A 98 -11.09 7.26 0.84
CA VAL A 98 -10.04 7.99 1.55
C VAL A 98 -10.07 9.45 1.15
N THR A 99 -10.03 10.34 2.14
CA THR A 99 -9.94 11.80 1.98
C THR A 99 -8.82 12.34 2.88
N GLY A 100 -8.58 13.65 2.86
CA GLY A 100 -7.52 14.33 3.60
C GLY A 100 -7.75 15.84 3.66
N LEU A 101 -6.92 16.56 4.42
CA LEU A 101 -7.02 18.02 4.55
C LEU A 101 -6.49 18.78 3.32
N ASP A 102 -5.67 18.10 2.52
CA ASP A 102 -4.98 18.57 1.33
C ASP A 102 -5.79 18.32 0.03
N ARG A 103 -6.97 17.70 0.13
CA ARG A 103 -7.82 17.41 -1.03
C ARG A 103 -8.55 18.66 -1.50
N ASP A 104 -8.69 18.81 -2.81
CA ASP A 104 -9.46 19.92 -3.38
C ASP A 104 -10.97 19.78 -3.16
N MET A 105 -11.71 20.85 -3.46
CA MET A 105 -13.16 20.88 -3.25
C MET A 105 -13.91 19.86 -4.10
N ASP A 106 -13.45 19.58 -5.33
CA ASP A 106 -14.13 18.62 -6.22
C ASP A 106 -13.99 17.21 -5.64
N TYR A 107 -12.80 16.85 -5.16
CA TYR A 107 -12.54 15.59 -4.47
C TYR A 107 -13.47 15.43 -3.26
N GLN A 108 -13.52 16.44 -2.37
CA GLN A 108 -14.35 16.38 -1.17
C GLN A 108 -15.83 16.24 -1.52
N ASN A 109 -16.30 16.99 -2.53
CA ASN A 109 -17.67 16.90 -3.01
C ASN A 109 -18.02 15.50 -3.54
N GLU A 110 -17.11 14.83 -4.25
CA GLU A 110 -17.32 13.45 -4.69
C GLU A 110 -17.44 12.49 -3.50
N VAL A 111 -16.55 12.58 -2.51
CA VAL A 111 -16.61 11.76 -1.28
C VAL A 111 -17.95 11.94 -0.57
N ILE A 112 -18.36 13.20 -0.31
CA ILE A 112 -19.64 13.50 0.34
C ILE A 112 -20.83 13.01 -0.51
N THR A 113 -20.76 13.12 -1.83
CA THR A 113 -21.80 12.63 -2.74
C THR A 113 -21.99 11.12 -2.61
N TYR A 114 -20.90 10.35 -2.50
CA TYR A 114 -20.99 8.92 -2.25
C TYR A 114 -21.60 8.61 -0.88
N LEU A 115 -21.14 9.28 0.18
CA LEU A 115 -21.65 9.05 1.53
C LEU A 115 -23.16 9.35 1.65
N LYS A 116 -23.65 10.36 0.94
CA LYS A 116 -25.09 10.66 0.85
C LYS A 116 -25.87 9.63 0.04
N SER A 117 -25.24 9.04 -0.97
CA SER A 117 -25.87 8.09 -1.90
C SER A 117 -25.87 6.65 -1.38
N TYR A 118 -24.93 6.31 -0.51
CA TYR A 118 -24.71 4.95 -0.01
C TYR A 118 -24.58 4.93 1.49
N ASN A 119 -25.52 4.25 2.15
CA ASN A 119 -25.55 4.17 3.60
C ASN A 119 -24.29 3.51 4.16
N ASN A 120 -23.69 4.16 5.16
CA ASN A 120 -22.60 3.62 5.97
C ASN A 120 -21.36 3.19 5.18
N THR A 121 -21.07 3.87 4.06
CA THR A 121 -19.80 3.75 3.34
C THR A 121 -18.65 4.15 4.28
N PRO A 122 -17.67 3.27 4.55
CA PRO A 122 -16.51 3.61 5.38
C PRO A 122 -15.70 4.75 4.77
N VAL A 123 -15.09 5.57 5.62
CA VAL A 123 -14.18 6.63 5.19
C VAL A 123 -12.91 6.60 6.03
N ALA A 124 -11.76 6.91 5.42
CA ALA A 124 -10.54 7.20 6.14
C ALA A 124 -10.07 8.63 5.85
N ILE A 125 -9.60 9.33 6.89
CA ILE A 125 -8.88 10.60 6.75
C ILE A 125 -7.39 10.27 6.75
N ARG A 126 -6.66 10.56 5.67
CA ARG A 126 -5.21 10.34 5.57
C ARG A 126 -4.47 11.65 5.79
N LEU A 127 -3.46 11.58 6.64
CA LEU A 127 -2.52 12.64 6.96
C LEU A 127 -1.12 12.16 6.62
N GLY A 128 -0.33 13.01 5.99
CA GLY A 128 1.10 12.79 5.84
C GLY A 128 1.84 13.05 7.15
N PHE A 129 3.08 12.57 7.25
CA PHE A 129 3.91 12.81 8.44
C PHE A 129 4.07 14.30 8.77
N GLU A 130 4.22 15.15 7.75
CA GLU A 130 4.41 16.60 7.93
C GLU A 130 3.17 17.27 8.55
N ASP A 131 1.96 16.77 8.26
CA ASP A 131 0.73 17.30 8.85
C ASP A 131 0.74 17.13 10.38
N ILE A 132 1.21 15.98 10.86
CA ILE A 132 1.16 15.63 12.29
C ILE A 132 2.28 16.27 13.12
N VAL A 133 3.26 16.95 12.49
CA VAL A 133 4.38 17.59 13.21
C VAL A 133 3.90 18.70 14.15
N ALA A 134 2.80 19.38 13.81
CA ALA A 134 2.19 20.45 14.58
C ALA A 134 0.70 20.20 14.87
N PRO A 135 0.34 19.23 15.75
CA PRO A 135 -1.03 18.76 15.92
C PRO A 135 -2.04 19.87 16.21
N ARG A 136 -1.68 20.84 17.06
CA ARG A 136 -2.57 21.93 17.47
C ARG A 136 -3.05 22.82 16.31
N LEU A 137 -2.30 22.87 15.19
CA LEU A 137 -2.68 23.63 14.01
C LEU A 137 -3.69 22.88 13.14
N ILE A 138 -3.59 21.55 13.07
CA ILE A 138 -4.39 20.72 12.17
C ILE A 138 -5.63 20.12 12.85
N LEU A 139 -5.61 19.88 14.17
CA LEU A 139 -6.69 19.21 14.89
C LEU A 139 -8.07 19.92 14.77
N PRO A 140 -8.17 21.27 14.77
CA PRO A 140 -9.45 21.92 14.51
C PRO A 140 -10.03 21.56 13.14
N ASN A 141 -9.20 21.47 12.10
CA ASN A 141 -9.62 21.13 10.75
C ASN A 141 -10.00 19.65 10.66
N ILE A 142 -9.24 18.76 11.29
CA ILE A 142 -9.59 17.33 11.39
C ILE A 142 -10.92 17.15 12.09
N LYS A 143 -11.14 17.85 13.21
CA LYS A 143 -12.41 17.79 13.94
C LYS A 143 -13.57 18.28 13.07
N SER A 144 -13.37 19.37 12.33
CA SER A 144 -14.39 19.89 11.41
C SER A 144 -14.74 18.87 10.33
N LEU A 145 -13.73 18.29 9.67
CA LEU A 145 -13.92 17.26 8.65
C LEU A 145 -14.59 16.00 9.23
N TYR A 146 -14.18 15.56 10.42
CA TYR A 146 -14.81 14.44 11.12
C TYR A 146 -16.30 14.69 11.40
N ILE A 147 -16.65 15.89 11.90
CA ILE A 147 -18.04 16.27 12.19
C ILE A 147 -18.88 16.25 10.90
N GLU A 148 -18.33 16.70 9.77
CA GLU A 148 -19.03 16.64 8.49
C GLU A 148 -19.23 15.18 8.03
N LEU A 149 -18.20 14.33 8.13
CA LEU A 149 -18.27 12.94 7.68
C LEU A 149 -19.21 12.08 8.55
N VAL A 150 -19.24 12.32 9.87
CA VAL A 150 -20.03 11.50 10.81
C VAL A 150 -21.55 11.71 10.65
N GLU A 151 -21.97 12.76 9.94
CA GLU A 151 -23.37 12.94 9.54
C GLU A 151 -23.86 11.82 8.59
N TYR A 152 -22.94 11.18 7.85
CA TYR A 152 -23.26 10.25 6.78
C TYR A 152 -22.74 8.82 7.00
N THR A 153 -21.71 8.64 7.84
CA THR A 153 -21.13 7.32 8.12
C THR A 153 -20.71 7.17 9.58
N SER A 154 -20.84 5.95 10.11
CA SER A 154 -20.37 5.61 11.45
C SER A 154 -18.95 5.06 11.47
N LYS A 155 -18.39 4.72 10.29
CA LYS A 155 -17.06 4.12 10.17
C LYS A 155 -16.09 5.13 9.57
N ILE A 156 -15.39 5.84 10.46
CA ILE A 156 -14.35 6.80 10.10
C ILE A 156 -13.04 6.33 10.72
N ASP A 157 -12.03 6.09 9.89
CA ASP A 157 -10.67 5.73 10.31
C ASP A 157 -9.72 6.92 10.08
N LEU A 158 -8.58 6.94 10.76
CA LEU A 158 -7.51 7.91 10.58
C LEU A 158 -6.25 7.17 10.10
N ILE A 159 -5.59 7.67 9.07
CA ILE A 159 -4.34 7.13 8.56
C ILE A 159 -3.24 8.18 8.80
N ILE A 160 -2.19 7.78 9.49
CA ILE A 160 -0.94 8.52 9.60
C ILE A 160 0.08 7.84 8.69
N ASP A 161 0.39 8.49 7.57
CA ASP A 161 1.27 7.97 6.54
C ASP A 161 2.67 8.59 6.64
N CYS A 162 3.63 7.76 7.04
CA CYS A 162 5.03 8.12 7.18
C CYS A 162 5.81 8.05 5.86
N ARG A 163 5.19 7.59 4.77
CA ARG A 163 5.83 7.33 3.47
C ARG A 163 7.13 6.53 3.65
N ILE A 164 8.25 7.01 3.13
CA ILE A 164 9.56 6.39 3.29
C ILE A 164 10.28 7.00 4.49
N PHE A 165 10.83 6.17 5.36
CA PHE A 165 11.59 6.64 6.51
C PHE A 165 12.93 7.28 6.12
N ASP A 166 13.28 8.37 6.81
CA ASP A 166 14.59 9.04 6.71
C ASP A 166 15.66 8.44 7.64
N GLY A 167 15.34 7.35 8.34
CA GLY A 167 16.23 6.58 9.22
C GLY A 167 16.20 6.96 10.71
N ASN A 168 15.44 8.00 11.12
CA ASN A 168 15.31 8.35 12.54
C ASN A 168 13.94 7.94 13.12
N ILE A 169 13.78 6.67 13.48
CA ILE A 169 12.50 6.11 13.93
C ILE A 169 11.99 6.75 15.23
N ASP A 170 12.89 7.11 16.13
CA ASP A 170 12.52 7.81 17.37
C ASP A 170 11.87 9.18 17.09
N LYS A 171 12.32 9.90 16.05
CA LYS A 171 11.67 11.14 15.60
C LYS A 171 10.24 10.87 15.16
N TYR A 172 10.00 9.82 14.36
CA TYR A 172 8.64 9.46 13.92
C TYR A 172 7.77 9.11 15.13
N PHE A 173 8.25 8.25 16.02
CA PHE A 173 7.52 7.86 17.23
C PHE A 173 7.16 9.07 18.09
N GLN A 174 8.11 9.98 18.37
CA GLN A 174 7.84 11.16 19.20
C GLN A 174 6.75 12.06 18.60
N LYS A 175 6.72 12.22 17.27
CA LYS A 175 5.68 13.02 16.59
C LYS A 175 4.33 12.31 16.61
N ILE A 176 4.30 11.02 16.34
CA ILE A 176 3.09 10.21 16.36
C ILE A 176 2.51 10.15 17.77
N ASN A 177 3.32 9.87 18.80
CA ASN A 177 2.87 9.85 20.19
C ASN A 177 2.24 11.19 20.59
N ARG A 178 2.93 12.31 20.31
CA ARG A 178 2.39 13.64 20.58
C ARG A 178 1.09 13.91 19.83
N PHE A 179 0.99 13.50 18.57
CA PHE A 179 -0.22 13.68 17.78
C PHE A 179 -1.38 12.86 18.35
N VAL A 180 -1.16 11.58 18.66
CA VAL A 180 -2.17 10.69 19.25
C VAL A 180 -2.63 11.20 20.61
N GLU A 181 -1.73 11.64 21.48
CA GLU A 181 -2.07 12.25 22.78
C GLU A 181 -2.95 13.51 22.64
N GLU A 182 -2.70 14.35 21.65
CA GLU A 182 -3.50 15.55 21.39
C GLU A 182 -4.83 15.22 20.68
N PHE A 183 -4.83 14.20 19.80
CA PHE A 183 -6.02 13.71 19.10
C PHE A 183 -7.00 13.02 20.06
N ASP A 184 -6.52 12.23 21.01
CA ASP A 184 -7.35 11.51 21.99
C ASP A 184 -8.17 12.48 22.87
N LYS A 185 -7.69 13.71 23.06
CA LYS A 185 -8.45 14.79 23.74
C LYS A 185 -9.70 15.22 22.98
N LEU A 186 -9.79 14.94 21.68
CA LEU A 186 -11.00 15.16 20.89
C LEU A 186 -12.11 14.16 21.22
N LYS A 187 -11.77 13.05 21.91
CA LYS A 187 -12.68 11.97 22.30
C LYS A 187 -13.39 11.33 21.10
N ILE A 188 -12.66 11.24 19.99
CA ILE A 188 -13.11 10.61 18.76
C ILE A 188 -12.76 9.12 18.85
N ASP A 189 -13.78 8.28 18.83
CA ASP A 189 -13.61 6.84 18.66
C ASP A 189 -13.37 6.54 17.18
N CYS A 190 -12.14 6.17 16.86
CA CYS A 190 -11.74 5.72 15.53
C CYS A 190 -10.54 4.78 15.60
N LEU A 191 -10.30 4.09 14.49
CA LEU A 191 -9.06 3.33 14.29
C LEU A 191 -8.02 4.27 13.70
N ILE A 192 -6.83 4.32 14.31
CA ILE A 192 -5.67 5.08 13.81
C ILE A 192 -4.68 4.08 13.22
N VAL A 193 -4.59 4.06 11.89
CA VAL A 193 -3.60 3.30 11.14
C VAL A 193 -2.30 4.10 11.10
N VAL A 194 -1.21 3.50 11.54
CA VAL A 194 0.14 4.05 11.33
C VAL A 194 0.83 3.22 10.27
N THR A 195 1.21 3.87 9.16
CA THR A 195 1.83 3.20 8.01
C THR A 195 3.13 3.89 7.59
N GLY A 196 4.01 3.14 6.92
CA GLY A 196 5.26 3.61 6.36
C GLY A 196 5.97 2.48 5.61
N SER A 197 7.15 2.77 5.07
CA SER A 197 7.94 1.80 4.31
C SER A 197 9.44 2.00 4.45
N SER A 198 10.16 0.90 4.62
CA SER A 198 11.62 0.85 4.44
C SER A 198 12.03 0.62 2.98
N ILE A 199 11.08 0.38 2.07
CA ILE A 199 11.40 0.14 0.66
C ILE A 199 11.60 1.49 -0.04
N PRO A 200 12.84 1.81 -0.49
CA PRO A 200 13.12 3.10 -1.11
C PRO A 200 12.45 3.22 -2.47
N GLU A 201 12.21 4.46 -2.90
CA GLU A 201 11.73 4.80 -4.24
C GLU A 201 12.60 4.12 -5.31
N LYS A 202 13.92 4.27 -5.15
CA LYS A 202 14.93 3.71 -6.05
C LYS A 202 15.70 2.61 -5.34
N ILE A 203 15.33 1.38 -5.66
CA ILE A 203 16.06 0.18 -5.22
C ILE A 203 17.56 0.22 -5.57
N ASN A 204 17.98 0.95 -6.62
CA ASN A 204 19.40 1.14 -6.96
C ASN A 204 20.21 1.81 -5.85
N ASP A 205 19.56 2.62 -5.02
CA ASP A 205 20.23 3.44 -4.00
C ASP A 205 20.72 2.57 -2.83
N VAL A 206 20.08 1.41 -2.63
CA VAL A 206 20.39 0.47 -1.53
C VAL A 206 21.04 -0.83 -1.99
N VAL A 207 20.84 -1.26 -3.24
CA VAL A 207 21.48 -2.48 -3.77
C VAL A 207 21.84 -2.33 -5.24
N ARG A 208 23.11 -2.55 -5.59
CA ARG A 208 23.59 -2.53 -6.97
C ARG A 208 23.17 -3.79 -7.73
N THR A 209 23.20 -3.74 -9.06
CA THR A 209 22.95 -4.92 -9.91
C THR A 209 23.94 -6.04 -9.60
N GLY A 210 23.46 -7.28 -9.51
CA GLY A 210 24.29 -8.45 -9.18
C GLY A 210 24.64 -8.59 -7.71
N GLN A 211 24.09 -7.75 -6.83
CA GLN A 211 24.36 -7.78 -5.39
C GLN A 211 23.10 -8.10 -4.58
N GLN A 212 23.32 -8.35 -3.29
CA GLN A 212 22.29 -8.45 -2.27
C GLN A 212 22.57 -7.52 -1.09
N VAL A 213 21.53 -7.18 -0.35
CA VAL A 213 21.59 -6.38 0.88
C VAL A 213 20.51 -6.81 1.85
N TYR A 214 20.72 -6.53 3.14
CA TYR A 214 19.67 -6.55 4.15
C TYR A 214 19.34 -5.10 4.50
N ILE A 215 18.07 -4.74 4.43
CA ILE A 215 17.56 -3.43 4.90
C ILE A 215 16.71 -3.66 6.15
N SER A 216 16.78 -2.75 7.11
CA SER A 216 15.94 -2.79 8.30
C SER A 216 14.46 -2.64 7.93
N ARG A 217 13.57 -3.15 8.79
CA ARG A 217 12.13 -2.95 8.76
C ARG A 217 11.75 -1.87 9.75
N ASP A 218 12.04 -0.64 9.37
CA ASP A 218 11.81 0.56 10.14
C ASP A 218 10.31 0.75 10.46
N GLU A 219 9.40 0.34 9.57
CA GLU A 219 7.96 0.31 9.85
C GLU A 219 7.62 -0.62 11.03
N ARG A 220 8.34 -1.74 11.17
CA ARG A 220 8.12 -2.73 12.23
C ARG A 220 8.71 -2.23 13.55
N GLU A 221 9.88 -1.61 13.50
CA GLU A 221 10.52 -0.98 14.65
C GLU A 221 9.64 0.15 15.20
N LEU A 222 9.13 1.02 14.32
CA LEU A 222 8.19 2.07 14.69
C LEU A 222 6.95 1.49 15.37
N TRP A 223 6.38 0.41 14.80
CA TRP A 223 5.20 -0.23 15.36
C TRP A 223 5.41 -0.80 16.76
N GLU A 224 6.58 -1.37 17.06
CA GLU A 224 6.90 -1.82 18.41
C GLU A 224 6.82 -0.70 19.44
N GLN A 225 7.15 0.53 19.05
CA GLN A 225 7.01 1.71 19.91
C GLN A 225 5.55 2.21 19.93
N VAL A 226 4.92 2.37 18.76
CA VAL A 226 3.56 2.93 18.61
C VAL A 226 2.51 2.08 19.35
N LYS A 227 2.59 0.75 19.30
CA LYS A 227 1.61 -0.12 19.98
C LYS A 227 1.62 0.01 21.52
N THR A 228 2.62 0.68 22.08
CA THR A 228 2.71 0.92 23.54
C THR A 228 1.91 2.15 23.99
N ILE A 229 1.60 3.05 23.05
CA ILE A 229 0.82 4.27 23.30
C ILE A 229 -0.55 3.86 23.84
N LYS A 230 -0.98 4.54 24.92
CA LYS A 230 -2.29 4.34 25.53
C LYS A 230 -3.25 5.41 25.04
N THR A 231 -4.42 4.96 24.62
CA THR A 231 -5.52 5.79 24.13
C THR A 231 -6.78 5.40 24.89
N ASP A 232 -7.61 6.37 25.23
CA ASP A 232 -8.88 6.12 25.93
C ASP A 232 -10.02 5.83 24.93
N TYR A 233 -9.91 6.35 23.70
CA TYR A 233 -10.98 6.31 22.71
C TYR A 233 -10.61 5.54 21.45
N SER A 234 -9.42 5.77 20.90
CA SER A 234 -9.03 5.21 19.61
C SER A 234 -8.30 3.87 19.76
N SER A 235 -8.25 3.08 18.68
CA SER A 235 -7.38 1.89 18.60
C SER A 235 -6.26 2.11 17.58
N LEU A 236 -5.03 1.80 17.96
CA LEU A 236 -3.88 1.86 17.05
C LEU A 236 -3.76 0.58 16.24
N VAL A 237 -3.46 0.71 14.96
CA VAL A 237 -3.33 -0.41 14.03
C VAL A 237 -2.12 -0.24 13.12
N TYR A 238 -1.44 -1.37 12.88
CA TYR A 238 -0.32 -1.43 11.96
C TYR A 238 -0.76 -1.38 10.50
N GLY A 239 -0.05 -0.60 9.70
CA GLY A 239 -0.02 -0.73 8.26
C GLY A 239 1.38 -0.60 7.69
N ASP A 240 1.56 -1.06 6.45
CA ASP A 240 2.76 -0.82 5.66
C ASP A 240 2.45 -0.87 4.15
N TYR A 241 3.46 -0.60 3.33
CA TYR A 241 3.41 -0.72 1.85
C TYR A 241 3.91 -2.06 1.33
N GLY A 242 4.16 -3.02 2.23
CA GLY A 242 4.85 -4.26 1.93
C GLY A 242 6.16 -4.07 1.17
N VAL A 243 6.23 -4.67 -0.02
CA VAL A 243 7.47 -4.80 -0.82
C VAL A 243 7.57 -3.81 -1.98
N VAL A 244 6.59 -2.90 -2.10
CA VAL A 244 6.55 -1.84 -3.11
C VAL A 244 6.65 -0.50 -2.40
N SER A 245 7.47 0.40 -2.94
CA SER A 245 7.67 1.71 -2.31
C SER A 245 6.39 2.56 -2.40
N PRO A 246 6.06 3.35 -1.36
CA PRO A 246 4.99 4.34 -1.43
C PRO A 246 5.26 5.38 -2.52
N ASP A 247 6.52 5.73 -2.78
CA ASP A 247 6.91 6.70 -3.80
C ASP A 247 7.10 6.04 -5.18
N PHE A 248 6.52 4.87 -5.41
CA PHE A 248 6.56 4.24 -6.72
C PHE A 248 5.84 5.11 -7.76
N GLU A 249 6.58 5.58 -8.76
CA GLU A 249 6.03 6.27 -9.94
C GLU A 249 5.98 5.38 -11.17
N GLU A 250 4.83 5.35 -11.85
CA GLU A 250 4.70 4.66 -13.13
C GLU A 250 5.22 5.56 -14.26
N LEU A 251 6.31 5.13 -14.88
CA LEU A 251 6.91 5.88 -16.00
C LEU A 251 6.03 5.76 -17.25
N ASP A 252 5.61 6.90 -17.80
CA ASP A 252 5.03 7.02 -19.14
C ASP A 252 6.13 6.81 -20.20
N THR A 253 6.36 5.55 -20.59
CA THR A 253 7.38 5.22 -21.59
C THR A 253 6.77 4.63 -22.86
N ASN A 254 7.09 5.24 -24.00
CA ASN A 254 6.80 4.71 -25.34
C ASN A 254 7.81 3.63 -25.76
N GLY A 255 8.03 2.59 -24.94
CA GLY A 255 8.96 1.51 -25.27
C GLY A 255 9.18 0.48 -24.15
N PRO A 256 9.87 -0.64 -24.45
CA PRO A 256 10.16 -1.66 -23.46
C PRO A 256 11.12 -1.13 -22.39
N ILE A 257 10.65 -1.02 -21.15
CA ILE A 257 11.49 -0.67 -20.00
C ILE A 257 12.45 -1.84 -19.71
N PRO A 258 13.77 -1.63 -19.70
CA PRO A 258 14.72 -2.68 -19.33
C PRO A 258 14.44 -3.17 -17.91
N ILE A 259 14.03 -4.43 -17.80
CA ILE A 259 13.72 -5.06 -16.52
C ILE A 259 15.02 -5.45 -15.83
N VAL A 260 15.14 -5.14 -14.55
CA VAL A 260 16.18 -5.69 -13.67
C VAL A 260 15.52 -6.66 -12.70
N PRO A 261 15.76 -7.98 -12.82
CA PRO A 261 15.20 -8.96 -11.90
C PRO A 261 15.57 -8.62 -10.45
N LYS A 262 14.57 -8.63 -9.57
CA LYS A 262 14.75 -8.41 -8.14
C LYS A 262 13.84 -9.33 -7.35
N ILE A 263 14.31 -9.78 -6.19
CA ILE A 263 13.49 -10.47 -5.20
C ILE A 263 13.71 -9.75 -3.87
N THR A 264 12.60 -9.40 -3.22
CA THR A 264 12.58 -8.98 -1.82
C THR A 264 12.09 -10.18 -1.02
N TYR A 265 12.67 -10.47 0.14
CA TYR A 265 12.21 -11.52 1.02
C TYR A 265 12.11 -10.98 2.44
N THR A 266 10.94 -11.09 3.04
CA THR A 266 10.63 -10.47 4.33
C THR A 266 11.10 -11.35 5.49
N PHE A 267 11.91 -10.81 6.39
CA PHE A 267 12.20 -11.37 7.71
C PHE A 267 11.57 -10.49 8.80
N LEU A 268 11.73 -10.86 10.08
CA LEU A 268 11.13 -10.15 11.22
C LEU A 268 11.50 -8.66 11.20
N ASP A 269 12.80 -8.40 11.28
CA ASP A 269 13.36 -7.05 11.44
C ASP A 269 14.05 -6.52 10.18
N THR A 270 14.12 -7.33 9.11
CA THR A 270 14.82 -6.96 7.88
C THR A 270 14.10 -7.46 6.62
N TYR A 271 14.34 -6.79 5.51
CA TYR A 271 14.15 -7.36 4.18
C TYR A 271 15.49 -7.82 3.62
N TYR A 272 15.52 -9.00 3.00
CA TYR A 272 16.59 -9.38 2.08
C TYR A 272 16.23 -8.93 0.68
N LEU A 273 17.08 -8.11 0.06
CA LEU A 273 16.94 -7.72 -1.34
C LEU A 273 18.08 -8.31 -2.15
N THR A 274 17.75 -8.94 -3.28
CA THR A 274 18.75 -9.39 -4.25
C THR A 274 18.39 -8.94 -5.65
N ARG A 275 19.40 -8.61 -6.45
CA ARG A 275 19.21 -8.07 -7.80
C ARG A 275 20.08 -8.74 -8.85
N GLY A 276 19.49 -8.97 -10.01
CA GLY A 276 20.20 -9.33 -11.23
C GLY A 276 20.72 -8.12 -11.99
N TYR A 277 20.96 -8.33 -13.28
CA TYR A 277 21.34 -7.34 -14.29
C TYR A 277 20.19 -7.08 -15.25
N LYS A 278 20.28 -6.01 -16.04
CA LYS A 278 19.27 -5.67 -17.07
C LYS A 278 19.06 -6.86 -18.02
N THR A 279 17.83 -7.31 -18.17
CA THR A 279 17.49 -8.54 -18.92
C THR A 279 17.87 -8.49 -20.39
N ASN A 280 17.89 -7.30 -21.00
CA ASN A 280 18.31 -7.11 -22.39
C ASN A 280 19.83 -7.18 -22.61
N THR A 281 20.64 -7.13 -21.55
CA THR A 281 22.12 -7.18 -21.62
C THR A 281 22.72 -8.44 -21.02
N HIS A 282 21.95 -9.19 -20.22
CA HIS A 282 22.44 -10.39 -19.55
C HIS A 282 22.08 -11.65 -20.36
N LYS A 283 23.04 -12.57 -20.52
CA LYS A 283 22.87 -13.80 -21.32
C LYS A 283 21.64 -14.64 -20.93
N ASP A 284 21.31 -14.68 -19.65
CA ASP A 284 20.18 -15.47 -19.14
C ASP A 284 18.85 -14.72 -19.21
N GLY A 285 18.85 -13.42 -19.53
CA GLY A 285 17.65 -12.58 -19.57
C GLY A 285 16.80 -12.70 -18.30
N HIS A 286 15.54 -13.13 -18.43
CA HIS A 286 14.65 -13.42 -17.30
C HIS A 286 15.06 -14.66 -16.50
N GLY A 287 15.87 -15.57 -17.05
CA GLY A 287 16.36 -16.77 -16.36
C GLY A 287 17.20 -16.48 -15.12
N GLN A 288 17.68 -15.24 -14.97
CA GLN A 288 18.32 -14.76 -13.74
C GLN A 288 17.46 -14.99 -12.48
N TYR A 289 16.13 -14.91 -12.59
CA TYR A 289 15.22 -15.16 -11.47
C TYR A 289 15.41 -16.55 -10.85
N LYS A 290 15.80 -17.57 -11.63
CA LYS A 290 16.13 -18.91 -11.10
C LYS A 290 17.34 -18.88 -10.18
N THR A 291 18.38 -18.15 -10.58
CA THR A 291 19.59 -17.99 -9.75
C THR A 291 19.28 -17.22 -8.48
N LEU A 292 18.49 -16.13 -8.59
CA LEU A 292 18.08 -15.34 -7.44
C LEU A 292 17.20 -16.16 -6.48
N ALA A 293 16.23 -16.92 -6.99
CA ALA A 293 15.37 -17.80 -6.20
C ALA A 293 16.18 -18.88 -5.47
N GLN A 294 17.15 -19.50 -6.16
CA GLN A 294 18.07 -20.47 -5.56
C GLN A 294 18.92 -19.89 -4.43
N ALA A 295 19.26 -18.61 -4.49
CA ALA A 295 19.94 -17.93 -3.40
C ALA A 295 18.99 -17.70 -2.21
N VAL A 296 17.74 -17.30 -2.49
CA VAL A 296 16.71 -17.05 -1.45
C VAL A 296 16.36 -18.31 -0.67
N VAL A 297 16.11 -19.45 -1.34
CA VAL A 297 15.78 -20.73 -0.64
C VAL A 297 16.93 -21.28 0.21
N LYS A 298 18.16 -20.77 0.04
CA LYS A 298 19.35 -21.16 0.83
C LYS A 298 19.61 -20.22 2.02
N LEU A 299 18.79 -19.19 2.21
CA LEU A 299 18.94 -18.29 3.36
C LEU A 299 18.71 -19.08 4.65
N ARG A 300 19.54 -18.82 5.68
CA ARG A 300 19.54 -19.55 6.96
C ARG A 300 18.17 -19.61 7.65
N ASN A 301 17.33 -18.60 7.43
CA ASN A 301 15.99 -18.47 8.03
C ASN A 301 14.87 -18.44 6.98
N TYR A 302 15.13 -18.97 5.78
CA TYR A 302 14.09 -19.13 4.77
C TYR A 302 12.94 -19.96 5.35
N ARG A 303 11.72 -19.47 5.18
CA ARG A 303 10.51 -20.17 5.61
C ARG A 303 9.99 -21.02 4.47
N THR A 304 9.76 -22.29 4.75
CA THR A 304 8.97 -23.17 3.87
C THR A 304 7.52 -23.06 4.31
N SER A 305 6.64 -22.71 3.37
CA SER A 305 5.21 -22.51 3.58
C SER A 305 4.45 -22.99 2.35
N SER A 306 3.21 -23.44 2.53
CA SER A 306 2.26 -23.70 1.44
C SER A 306 1.57 -22.42 0.94
N GLY A 307 2.03 -21.25 1.38
CA GLY A 307 1.61 -19.97 0.85
C GLY A 307 2.12 -19.77 -0.59
N PHE A 308 1.33 -19.10 -1.42
CA PHE A 308 1.66 -18.89 -2.84
C PHE A 308 3.06 -18.26 -3.04
N GLY A 309 3.48 -17.38 -2.13
CA GLY A 309 4.76 -16.70 -2.21
C GLY A 309 5.95 -17.65 -2.13
N GLU A 310 6.05 -18.41 -1.03
CA GLU A 310 7.08 -19.43 -0.80
C GLU A 310 7.04 -20.54 -1.87
N GLU A 311 5.86 -21.07 -2.20
CA GLU A 311 5.72 -22.11 -3.23
C GLU A 311 6.22 -21.64 -4.60
N TYR A 312 5.97 -20.38 -4.96
CA TYR A 312 6.45 -19.81 -6.20
C TYR A 312 7.98 -19.67 -6.21
N ILE A 313 8.57 -19.21 -5.10
CA ILE A 313 10.04 -19.10 -4.97
C ILE A 313 10.68 -20.48 -5.13
N GLU A 314 10.17 -21.50 -4.44
CA GLU A 314 10.67 -22.88 -4.51
C GLU A 314 10.52 -23.47 -5.91
N THR A 315 9.38 -23.25 -6.55
CA THR A 315 9.12 -23.70 -7.93
C THR A 315 10.13 -23.09 -8.90
N ILE A 316 10.41 -21.77 -8.82
CA ILE A 316 11.40 -21.15 -9.70
C ILE A 316 12.83 -21.55 -9.34
N ALA A 317 13.12 -21.84 -8.06
CA ALA A 317 14.43 -22.30 -7.63
C ALA A 317 14.75 -23.73 -8.11
N ASP A 318 13.74 -24.58 -8.30
CA ASP A 318 13.90 -25.96 -8.74
C ASP A 318 14.66 -26.03 -10.08
N LYS A 319 15.73 -26.83 -10.09
CA LYS A 319 16.54 -27.09 -11.29
C LYS A 319 15.75 -27.76 -12.39
N SER A 320 14.75 -28.59 -12.06
CA SER A 320 13.90 -29.29 -13.03
C SER A 320 12.90 -28.37 -13.75
N ASN A 321 12.55 -27.23 -13.14
CA ASN A 321 11.59 -26.29 -13.69
C ASN A 321 12.19 -25.44 -14.84
N GLU A 322 11.50 -25.41 -15.98
CA GLU A 322 11.88 -24.63 -17.17
C GLU A 322 11.36 -23.19 -17.15
N LYS A 323 10.41 -22.88 -16.25
CA LYS A 323 9.84 -21.52 -16.15
C LYS A 323 10.86 -20.54 -15.56
N LYS A 324 11.03 -19.41 -16.24
CA LYS A 324 11.92 -18.30 -15.81
C LYS A 324 11.23 -17.32 -14.85
N GLY A 325 9.90 -17.34 -14.78
CA GLY A 325 9.10 -16.31 -14.11
C GLY A 325 9.03 -14.99 -14.90
N ASN A 326 8.19 -14.06 -14.44
CA ASN A 326 8.07 -12.71 -15.00
C ASN A 326 7.95 -11.68 -13.86
N PRO A 327 8.26 -10.39 -14.10
CA PRO A 327 8.30 -9.40 -13.03
C PRO A 327 7.00 -9.26 -12.25
N THR A 328 5.86 -9.29 -12.93
CA THR A 328 4.55 -9.15 -12.30
C THR A 328 4.28 -10.29 -11.31
N THR A 329 4.56 -11.53 -11.70
CA THR A 329 4.40 -12.68 -10.80
C THR A 329 5.42 -12.65 -9.65
N TRP A 330 6.63 -12.14 -9.88
CA TRP A 330 7.61 -11.96 -8.80
C TRP A 330 7.18 -10.93 -7.76
N ILE A 331 6.61 -9.79 -8.19
CA ILE A 331 5.98 -8.84 -7.26
C ILE A 331 4.83 -9.50 -6.52
N THR A 332 3.98 -10.26 -7.23
CA THR A 332 2.86 -11.00 -6.62
C THR A 332 3.36 -11.94 -5.51
N ALA A 333 4.32 -12.81 -5.82
CA ALA A 333 4.84 -13.81 -4.88
C ALA A 333 5.52 -13.16 -3.68
N THR A 334 6.33 -12.14 -3.92
CA THR A 334 7.05 -11.40 -2.88
C THR A 334 6.11 -10.64 -1.95
N MET A 335 5.03 -10.07 -2.51
CA MET A 335 4.00 -9.39 -1.73
C MET A 335 3.18 -10.38 -0.89
N VAL A 336 2.78 -11.53 -1.47
CA VAL A 336 2.05 -12.56 -0.70
C VAL A 336 2.91 -13.13 0.42
N GLN A 337 4.17 -13.49 0.12
CA GLN A 337 5.18 -13.92 1.09
C GLN A 337 5.33 -12.93 2.25
N HIS A 338 5.32 -11.63 1.95
CA HIS A 338 5.34 -10.57 2.95
C HIS A 338 4.09 -10.57 3.82
N ILE A 339 2.90 -10.51 3.19
CA ILE A 339 1.61 -10.45 3.89
C ILE A 339 1.43 -11.65 4.82
N ASP A 340 1.65 -12.86 4.29
CA ASP A 340 1.48 -14.11 5.03
C ASP A 340 2.38 -14.13 6.26
N TYR A 341 3.60 -13.60 6.14
CA TYR A 341 4.52 -13.52 7.26
C TYR A 341 4.11 -12.43 8.27
N VAL A 342 3.79 -11.22 7.82
CA VAL A 342 3.42 -10.10 8.69
C VAL A 342 2.21 -10.45 9.55
N LYS A 343 1.21 -11.14 8.99
CA LYS A 343 0.04 -11.64 9.75
C LYS A 343 0.40 -12.52 10.94
N THR A 344 1.56 -13.19 10.93
CA THR A 344 1.98 -14.10 12.02
C THR A 344 2.73 -13.41 13.16
N ILE A 345 3.13 -12.14 12.98
CA ILE A 345 4.03 -11.41 13.90
C ILE A 345 3.44 -10.07 14.41
N LEU A 346 2.21 -9.76 13.99
CA LEU A 346 1.36 -8.71 14.53
C LEU A 346 0.45 -9.30 15.61
#